data_AF-A0A2G5TYC8-F1
#
_entry.id   AF-A0A2G5TYC8-F1
#
_cell.length_a   1.000
_cell.length_b   1.000
_cell.length_c   1.000
_cell.angle_alpha   90.00
_cell.angle_beta   90.00
_cell.angle_gamma   90.00
#
_symmetry.space_group_name_H-M   'P 1'
#
loop_
_entity.id
_entity.type
_entity.pdbx_description
1 polymer ?
#
loop_
_entity_poly.entity_id
_entity_poly.type
_entity_poly.pdbx_seq_one_letter_code
_entity_poly.pdbx_strand_id
1 'polypeptide(L)'
;MEVTKHGLRISAARSRLVKLRIPLIELVLLTTFVDGFGKTHAVFVEKSTTTRYQLHLLQLADDMAANVLCSLVKNAFVEAEEASALIEVIEPPSPSIA
;
A
#
# COMPACT_ATOMS: atom_id res chain seq x y z
N MET A 1 -4.44 -9.99 5.00
CA MET A 1 -3.75 -8.74 4.67
C MET A 1 -4.80 -7.66 4.53
N GLU A 2 -4.47 -6.45 4.93
CA GLU A 2 -5.35 -5.29 4.87
C GLU A 2 -4.65 -4.17 4.11
N VAL A 3 -5.41 -3.46 3.29
CA VAL A 3 -4.95 -2.34 2.48
C VAL A 3 -5.82 -1.13 2.85
N THR A 4 -5.17 -0.02 3.15
CA THR A 4 -5.82 1.25 3.52
C THR A 4 -5.06 2.40 2.86
N LYS A 5 -5.63 3.61 2.87
CA LYS A 5 -4.92 4.84 2.47
C LYS A 5 -3.61 5.11 3.24
N HIS A 6 -3.41 4.47 4.40
CA HIS A 6 -2.15 4.57 5.16
C HIS A 6 -1.08 3.57 4.70
N GLY A 7 -1.48 2.51 3.98
CA GLY A 7 -0.58 1.47 3.50
C GLY A 7 -1.11 0.06 3.71
N LEU A 8 -0.19 -0.89 3.65
CA LEU A 8 -0.45 -2.32 3.72
C LEU A 8 -0.10 -2.86 5.10
N ARG A 9 -0.97 -3.73 5.63
CA ARG A 9 -0.77 -4.42 6.90
C ARG A 9 -0.95 -5.92 6.71
N ILE A 10 0.09 -6.68 7.05
CA ILE A 10 0.07 -8.14 7.06
C ILE A 10 0.13 -8.61 8.50
N SER A 11 -0.89 -9.35 8.92
CA SER A 11 -0.97 -9.91 10.27
C SER A 11 -1.04 -11.42 10.22
N ALA A 12 -0.46 -12.08 11.22
CA ALA A 12 -0.63 -13.51 11.42
C ALA A 12 -2.10 -13.82 11.74
N ALA A 13 -2.72 -14.72 10.97
CA ALA A 13 -4.15 -15.01 11.08
C ALA A 13 -4.59 -15.45 12.48
N ARG A 14 -3.76 -16.24 13.18
CA ARG A 14 -4.11 -16.82 14.49
C ARG A 14 -3.92 -15.85 15.66
N SER A 15 -2.85 -15.05 15.65
CA SER A 15 -2.50 -14.19 16.79
C SER A 15 -2.84 -12.71 16.59
N ARG A 16 -3.32 -12.33 15.40
CA ARG A 16 -3.48 -10.92 14.96
C ARG A 16 -2.19 -10.09 15.03
N LEU A 17 -1.04 -10.71 15.30
CA LEU A 17 0.25 -10.04 15.40
C LEU A 17 0.65 -9.51 14.03
N VAL A 18 0.95 -8.21 13.96
CA VAL A 18 1.40 -7.55 12.73
C VAL A 18 2.80 -8.05 12.40
N LYS A 19 2.94 -8.67 11.24
CA LYS A 19 4.20 -9.21 10.71
C LYS A 19 4.91 -8.22 9.81
N LEU A 20 4.14 -7.45 9.04
CA LEU A 20 4.68 -6.46 8.12
C LEU A 20 3.70 -5.28 8.03
N ARG A 21 4.25 -4.08 7.99
CA ARG A 21 3.53 -2.86 7.67
C ARG A 21 4.35 -2.08 6.67
N ILE A 22 3.78 -1.82 5.50
CA ILE A 22 4.40 -1.01 4.45
C ILE A 22 3.58 0.27 4.32
N PRO A 23 4.10 1.43 4.74
CA PRO A 23 3.45 2.72 4.49
C PRO A 23 3.21 2.92 2.99
N LEU A 24 2.06 3.50 2.63
CA LEU A 24 1.72 3.67 1.20
C LEU A 24 2.76 4.52 0.46
N ILE A 25 3.32 5.54 1.13
CA ILE A 25 4.38 6.40 0.59
C ILE A 25 5.72 5.68 0.35
N GLU A 26 5.94 4.56 1.03
CA GLU A 26 7.15 3.74 0.88
C GLU A 26 6.94 2.62 -0.16
N LEU A 27 5.70 2.36 -0.58
CA LEU A 27 5.40 1.38 -1.62
C LEU A 27 5.70 1.96 -3.01
N VAL A 28 6.70 1.40 -3.67
CA VAL A 28 7.16 1.84 -5.00
C VAL A 28 6.48 1.07 -6.12
N LEU A 29 6.31 -0.24 -5.93
CA LEU A 29 5.74 -1.13 -6.92
C LEU A 29 4.95 -2.24 -6.23
N LEU A 30 3.77 -2.54 -6.79
CA LEU A 30 3.08 -3.79 -6.57
C LEU A 30 2.83 -4.43 -7.93
N THR A 31 3.27 -5.66 -8.09
CA THR A 31 2.97 -6.45 -9.29
C THR A 31 2.59 -7.87 -8.91
N THR A 32 1.85 -8.54 -9.79
CA THR A 32 1.43 -9.92 -9.61
C THR A 32 1.86 -10.75 -10.81
N PHE A 33 2.19 -12.01 -10.57
CA PHE A 33 2.59 -12.94 -11.63
C PHE A 33 2.21 -14.37 -11.26
N VAL A 34 2.11 -15.24 -12.27
CA VAL A 34 1.96 -16.69 -12.09
C VAL A 34 3.34 -17.33 -12.23
N ASP A 35 3.73 -18.16 -11.27
CA ASP A 35 5.09 -18.72 -11.14
C ASP A 35 5.42 -19.86 -12.13
N GLY A 36 4.49 -20.24 -13.01
CA GLY A 36 4.62 -21.38 -13.92
C GLY A 36 4.30 -22.74 -13.28
N PHE A 37 4.07 -22.80 -11.97
CA PHE A 37 3.59 -23.97 -11.23
C PHE A 37 2.11 -23.85 -10.84
N GLY A 38 1.41 -22.88 -11.42
CA GLY A 38 0.01 -22.60 -11.14
C GLY A 38 -0.22 -21.91 -9.80
N LYS A 39 0.79 -21.23 -9.24
CA LYS A 39 0.63 -20.36 -8.08
C LYS A 39 0.73 -18.90 -8.47
N THR A 40 -0.19 -18.12 -7.94
CA THR A 40 -0.20 -16.67 -8.12
C THR A 40 0.60 -16.02 -7.00
N HIS A 41 1.43 -15.06 -7.35
CA HIS A 41 2.30 -14.34 -6.44
C HIS A 41 2.09 -12.83 -6.56
N ALA A 42 2.28 -12.12 -5.45
CA ALA A 42 2.38 -10.67 -5.38
C ALA A 42 3.78 -10.29 -4.90
N VAL A 43 4.39 -9.32 -5.59
CA VAL A 43 5.67 -8.72 -5.23
C VAL A 43 5.43 -7.27 -4.83
N PHE A 44 5.98 -6.89 -3.68
CA PHE A 44 5.96 -5.52 -3.16
C PHE A 44 7.39 -5.01 -3.15
N VAL A 45 7.60 -3.83 -3.71
CA VAL A 45 8.88 -3.12 -3.59
C VAL A 45 8.66 -1.96 -2.63
N GLU A 46 9.35 -2.00 -1.52
CA GLU A 46 9.34 -0.97 -0.48
C GLU A 46 10.66 -0.19 -0.53
N LYS A 47 10.58 1.14 -0.52
CA LYS A 47 11.75 2.01 -0.31
C LYS A 47 11.82 2.36 1.17
N SER A 48 12.76 1.73 1.87
CA SER A 48 13.05 2.05 3.26
C SER A 48 13.54 3.49 3.40
N THR A 49 13.23 4.10 4.54
CA THR A 49 13.79 5.39 5.01
C THR A 49 15.32 5.46 4.97
N THR A 50 16.00 4.31 4.97
CA THR A 50 17.48 4.20 4.91
C THR A 50 18.04 4.08 3.49
N THR A 51 17.26 4.46 2.46
CA THR A 51 17.64 4.44 1.02
C THR A 51 17.82 3.06 0.38
N ARG A 52 17.42 1.98 1.06
CA ARG A 52 17.46 0.61 0.51
C ARG A 52 16.08 0.19 0.01
N TYR A 53 16.06 -0.54 -1.09
CA TYR A 53 14.87 -1.22 -1.59
C TYR A 53 14.74 -2.60 -0.94
N GLN A 54 13.54 -2.94 -0.50
CA GLN A 54 13.19 -4.26 0.00
C GLN A 54 12.13 -4.88 -0.92
N LEU A 55 12.29 -6.17 -1.23
CA LEU A 55 11.33 -6.93 -2.00
C LEU A 55 10.64 -7.92 -1.07
N HIS A 56 9.31 -7.86 -1.05
CA HIS A 56 8.48 -8.81 -0.33
C HIS A 56 7.73 -9.67 -1.33
N LEU A 57 7.71 -10.99 -1.11
CA LEU A 57 6.99 -11.94 -1.95
C LEU A 57 5.88 -12.58 -1.12
N LEU A 58 4.65 -12.54 -1.62
CA LEU A 58 3.52 -13.28 -1.07
C LEU A 58 2.89 -14.19 -2.11
N GLN A 59 2.73 -15.46 -1.76
CA GLN A 59 1.86 -16.35 -2.50
C GLN A 59 0.40 -16.05 -2.14
N LEU A 60 -0.43 -15.89 -3.16
CA LEU A 60 -1.86 -15.65 -3.04
C LEU A 60 -2.64 -16.96 -3.15
N ALA A 61 -3.91 -16.92 -2.78
CA ALA A 61 -4.80 -18.09 -2.89
C ALA A 61 -5.08 -18.44 -4.36
N ASP A 62 -5.36 -17.42 -5.18
CA ASP A 62 -5.72 -17.53 -6.60
C ASP A 62 -5.54 -16.18 -7.32
N ASP A 63 -5.83 -16.17 -8.62
CA ASP A 63 -5.78 -14.98 -9.49
C ASP A 63 -6.83 -13.93 -9.14
N MET A 64 -7.96 -14.33 -8.56
CA MET A 64 -9.01 -13.40 -8.15
C MET A 64 -8.53 -12.55 -6.98
N ALA A 65 -7.88 -13.17 -5.99
CA ALA A 65 -7.25 -12.48 -4.88
C ALA A 65 -6.17 -11.50 -5.34
N ALA A 66 -5.43 -11.82 -6.40
CA ALA A 66 -4.45 -10.93 -7.02
C ALA A 66 -5.11 -9.67 -7.61
N ASN A 67 -6.17 -9.85 -8.39
CA ASN A 67 -6.90 -8.73 -9.00
C ASN A 67 -7.56 -7.82 -7.95
N VAL A 68 -8.14 -8.42 -6.91
CA VAL A 68 -8.71 -7.67 -5.79
C VAL A 68 -7.62 -6.87 -5.07
N LEU A 69 -6.46 -7.48 -4.80
CA LEU A 69 -5.33 -6.80 -4.17
C LEU A 69 -4.85 -5.59 -4.98
N CYS A 70 -4.60 -5.77 -6.27
CA CYS A 70 -4.19 -4.68 -7.15
C CYS A 70 -5.21 -3.54 -7.17
N SER A 71 -6.50 -3.86 -7.19
CA SER A 71 -7.59 -2.87 -7.18
C SER A 71 -7.63 -2.11 -5.86
N LEU A 72 -7.50 -2.80 -4.72
CA LEU A 72 -7.47 -2.18 -3.40
C LEU A 72 -6.28 -1.23 -3.24
N VAL A 73 -5.09 -1.63 -3.71
CA VAL A 73 -3.89 -0.77 -3.63
C VAL A 73 -4.01 0.43 -4.56
N LYS A 74 -4.54 0.25 -5.77
CA LYS A 74 -4.84 1.37 -6.66
C LYS A 74 -5.81 2.37 -6.02
N ASN A 75 -6.90 1.89 -5.44
CA ASN A 75 -7.88 2.75 -4.78
C ASN A 75 -7.28 3.46 -3.57
N ALA A 76 -6.41 2.79 -2.79
CA ALA A 76 -5.72 3.42 -1.68
C ALA A 76 -4.83 4.60 -2.10
N PHE A 77 -4.16 4.51 -3.27
CA PHE A 77 -3.41 5.64 -3.83
C PHE A 77 -4.32 6.79 -4.25
N VAL A 78 -5.46 6.49 -4.90
CA VAL A 78 -6.44 7.52 -5.28
C VAL A 78 -6.99 8.24 -4.03
N GLU A 79 -7.40 7.48 -3.00
CA GLU A 79 -7.88 8.06 -1.74
C GLU A 79 -6.82 8.90 -1.03
N ALA A 80 -5.55 8.49 -1.08
CA ALA A 80 -4.45 9.24 -0.47
C ALA A 80 -4.16 10.55 -1.23
N GLU A 81 -4.24 10.52 -2.56
CA GLU A 81 -4.10 11.71 -3.42
C GLU A 81 -5.24 12.71 -3.17
N GLU A 82 -6.49 12.25 -3.16
CA GLU A 82 -7.67 13.09 -2.85
C GLU A 82 -7.55 13.72 -1.45
N ALA A 83 -7.09 12.96 -0.45
CA ALA A 83 -6.86 13.47 0.90
C ALA A 83 -5.72 14.51 0.95
N SER A 84 -4.67 14.36 0.14
CA SER A 84 -3.56 15.32 0.04
C SER A 84 -4.02 16.63 -0.59
N ALA A 85 -4.80 16.56 -1.67
CA ALA A 85 -5.34 17.74 -2.35
C ALA A 85 -6.23 18.59 -1.44
N LEU A 86 -7.00 17.98 -0.54
CA LEU A 86 -7.83 18.70 0.43
C LEU A 86 -7.02 19.49 1.45
N ILE A 87 -5.80 19.05 1.78
CA ILE A 87 -4.93 19.75 2.75
C ILE A 87 -4.34 21.02 2.13
N GLU A 88 -4.00 21.00 0.83
CA GLU A 88 -3.43 22.15 0.12
C GLU A 88 -4.41 23.33 -0.04
N VAL A 89 -5.73 23.07 0.05
CA VAL A 89 -6.77 24.11 -0.11
C VAL A 89 -7.00 24.92 1.18
N ILE A 90 -6.50 24.47 2.33
CA ILE A 90 -6.63 25.18 3.59
C ILE A 90 -5.49 26.20 3.71
N GLU A 91 -5.56 27.29 2.95
CA GLU A 91 -4.75 28.48 3.24
C GLU A 91 -5.13 29.00 4.64
N PRO A 92 -4.17 29.29 5.52
CA PRO A 92 -4.48 29.94 6.79
C PRO A 92 -5.10 31.31 6.50
N PRO A 93 -6.15 31.72 7.23
CA PRO A 93 -6.76 33.02 7.01
C PRO A 93 -5.69 34.10 7.13
N SER A 94 -5.56 34.93 6.08
CA SER A 94 -4.61 36.04 6.05
C SER A 94 -4.74 36.87 7.33
N PRO A 95 -3.63 37.15 8.05
CA PRO A 95 -3.71 37.97 9.25
C PRO A 95 -4.24 39.35 8.85
N SER A 96 -5.47 39.65 9.31
CA SER A 96 -6.09 40.95 9.16
C SER A 96 -5.27 41.95 10.00
N ILE A 97 -4.47 42.78 9.35
CA ILE A 97 -3.75 43.87 10.01
C ILE A 97 -4.79 44.93 10.37
N ALA A 98 -4.99 45.12 11.67
CA ALA A 98 -5.81 46.17 12.27
C ALA A 98 -5.11 47.55 12.21
#